data_AF-A0A6P8MTK9-F1
#
_entry.id   AF-A0A6P8MTK9-F1
#
_cell.length_a   1.000
_cell.length_b   1.000
_cell.length_c   1.000
_cell.angle_alpha   90.00
_cell.angle_beta   90.00
_cell.angle_gamma   90.00
#
_symmetry.space_group_name_H-M   'P 1'
#
loop_
_entity.id
_entity.type
_entity.pdbx_description
1 polymer ?
#
loop_
_entity_poly.entity_id
_entity_poly.type
_entity_poly.pdbx_seq_one_letter_code
_entity_poly.pdbx_strand_id
1 'polypeptide(L)'
;MLPARRLIIAVFGVCLLTALFEVSEARPHIRHQKDGSHCSRCGPGWGAVNHCVRGHDTECGKCAPGTYSPHHSTQPCWICSRCGPGLYEAHPCTSKTDTVCDSCHRPAPDNLDYRNKCKGRTNLFLAPEDAFDTAEQSILVNEPDGQDLLADGDKVLEKDAEAAIINGEFNSLERF
;
A
#
# COMPACT_ATOMS: atom_id res chain seq x y z
N MET A 1 -8.66 19.81 -50.72
CA MET A 1 -10.08 19.51 -50.46
C MET A 1 -10.26 18.00 -50.54
N LEU A 2 -10.29 17.30 -49.40
CA LEU A 2 -10.55 15.86 -49.41
C LEU A 2 -12.01 15.65 -49.84
N PRO A 3 -12.29 14.77 -50.82
CA PRO A 3 -13.66 14.54 -51.28
C PRO A 3 -14.49 14.04 -50.10
N ALA A 4 -15.69 14.60 -49.90
CA ALA A 4 -16.57 14.31 -48.75
C ALA A 4 -16.71 12.80 -48.45
N ARG A 5 -16.67 11.97 -49.49
CA ARG A 5 -16.68 10.50 -49.42
C ARG A 5 -15.51 9.90 -48.62
N ARG A 6 -14.30 10.47 -48.69
CA ARG A 6 -13.13 10.02 -47.92
C ARG A 6 -13.21 10.42 -46.44
N LEU A 7 -13.80 11.59 -46.16
CA LEU A 7 -14.08 12.04 -44.79
C LEU A 7 -15.10 11.12 -44.11
N ILE A 8 -16.17 10.76 -44.83
CA ILE A 8 -17.20 9.84 -44.32
C ILE A 8 -16.59 8.47 -44.00
N ILE A 9 -15.79 7.90 -44.90
CA ILE A 9 -15.13 6.59 -44.68
C ILE A 9 -14.19 6.65 -43.46
N ALA A 10 -13.42 7.73 -43.31
CA ALA A 10 -12.52 7.90 -42.17
C ALA A 10 -13.29 7.96 -40.84
N VAL A 11 -14.40 8.70 -40.79
CA VAL A 11 -15.24 8.80 -39.58
C VAL A 11 -15.85 7.45 -39.22
N PHE A 12 -16.40 6.72 -40.19
CA PHE A 12 -16.93 5.37 -39.94
C PHE A 12 -15.84 4.40 -39.47
N GLY A 13 -14.63 4.48 -40.05
CA GLY A 13 -13.48 3.69 -39.63
C GLY A 13 -13.07 3.99 -38.18
N VAL A 14 -13.00 5.26 -37.80
CA VAL A 14 -12.70 5.68 -36.42
C VAL A 14 -13.78 5.22 -35.45
N CYS A 15 -15.06 5.39 -35.79
CA CYS A 15 -16.17 4.93 -34.95
C CYS A 15 -16.19 3.41 -34.78
N LEU A 16 -15.88 2.64 -35.83
CA LEU A 16 -15.74 1.18 -35.75
C LEU A 16 -14.57 0.80 -34.85
N LEU A 17 -13.42 1.46 -34.99
CA LEU A 17 -12.25 1.21 -34.13
C LEU A 17 -12.58 1.52 -32.66
N THR A 18 -13.23 2.64 -32.35
CA THR A 18 -13.62 2.97 -30.96
C THR A 18 -14.65 1.99 -30.40
N ALA A 19 -15.62 1.55 -31.20
CA ALA A 19 -16.60 0.56 -30.77
C ALA A 19 -15.95 -0.82 -30.50
N LEU A 20 -14.95 -1.20 -31.30
CA LEU A 20 -14.19 -2.44 -31.07
C LEU A 20 -13.33 -2.38 -29.80
N PHE A 21 -12.81 -1.20 -29.43
CA PHE A 21 -12.10 -1.01 -28.17
C PHE A 21 -13.00 -1.25 -26.95
N GLU A 22 -14.25 -0.78 -26.96
CA GLU A 22 -15.19 -1.01 -25.85
C GLU A 22 -15.63 -2.47 -25.71
N VAL A 23 -15.75 -3.21 -26.82
CA VAL A 23 -16.11 -4.65 -26.80
C VAL A 23 -15.02 -5.51 -26.15
N SER A 24 -13.77 -5.06 -26.14
CA SER A 24 -12.66 -5.81 -25.54
C SER A 24 -12.75 -5.96 -24.01
N GLU A 25 -13.59 -5.17 -23.34
CA GLU A 25 -13.84 -5.29 -21.90
C GLU A 25 -15.03 -6.21 -21.54
N ALA A 26 -15.73 -6.79 -22.51
CA ALA A 26 -16.77 -7.78 -22.26
C ALA A 26 -16.15 -9.11 -21.78
N ARG A 27 -15.91 -9.21 -20.45
CA ARG A 27 -15.31 -10.40 -19.84
C ARG A 27 -16.33 -11.53 -19.68
N PRO A 28 -15.96 -12.77 -20.04
CA PRO A 28 -16.78 -13.95 -19.76
C PRO A 28 -16.92 -14.15 -18.24
N HIS A 29 -18.15 -14.09 -17.74
CA HIS A 29 -18.46 -14.57 -16.39
C HIS A 29 -18.44 -16.10 -16.39
N ILE A 30 -17.48 -16.68 -15.66
CA ILE A 30 -17.44 -18.14 -15.48
C ILE A 30 -18.50 -18.51 -14.43
N ARG A 31 -19.59 -19.14 -14.88
CA ARG A 31 -20.59 -19.77 -14.02
C ARG A 31 -20.10 -21.16 -13.62
N HIS A 32 -19.71 -21.34 -12.37
CA HIS A 32 -19.45 -22.68 -11.84
C HIS A 32 -20.75 -23.26 -11.29
N GLN A 33 -21.30 -24.25 -11.98
CA GLN A 33 -22.39 -25.09 -11.48
C GLN A 33 -21.84 -26.01 -10.39
N LYS A 34 -21.83 -25.58 -9.13
CA LYS A 34 -21.64 -26.48 -8.00
C LYS A 34 -22.59 -26.07 -6.87
N ASP A 35 -23.64 -26.88 -6.72
CA ASP A 35 -24.57 -26.92 -5.59
C ASP A 35 -25.15 -25.58 -5.13
N GLY A 36 -26.13 -25.08 -5.90
CA GLY A 36 -27.16 -24.18 -5.37
C GLY A 36 -26.91 -22.67 -5.42
N SER A 37 -25.73 -22.19 -5.80
CA SER A 37 -25.53 -20.75 -6.10
C SER A 37 -25.33 -20.52 -7.60
N HIS A 38 -26.34 -19.94 -8.26
CA HIS A 38 -26.27 -19.50 -9.67
C HIS A 38 -25.42 -18.22 -9.84
N CYS A 39 -24.40 -18.02 -9.00
CA CYS A 39 -23.66 -16.78 -8.93
C CYS A 39 -22.40 -16.86 -9.81
N SER A 40 -22.30 -15.92 -10.74
CA SER A 40 -21.10 -15.67 -11.51
C SER A 40 -19.97 -15.16 -10.63
N ARG A 41 -18.73 -15.57 -10.93
CA ARG A 41 -17.52 -15.08 -10.26
C ARG A 41 -16.90 -13.94 -11.05
N CYS A 42 -16.36 -12.95 -10.33
CA CYS A 42 -15.53 -11.90 -10.90
C CYS A 42 -14.16 -12.46 -11.24
N GLY A 43 -13.62 -12.10 -12.39
CA GLY A 43 -12.27 -12.56 -12.81
C GLY A 43 -11.14 -11.78 -12.12
N PRO A 44 -9.88 -12.23 -12.28
CA PRO A 44 -8.72 -11.53 -11.71
C PRO A 44 -8.67 -10.05 -12.14
N GLY A 45 -8.43 -9.15 -11.19
CA GLY A 45 -8.54 -7.71 -11.42
C GLY A 45 -9.89 -7.09 -11.09
N TRP A 46 -10.89 -7.92 -10.74
CA TRP A 46 -12.26 -7.52 -10.50
C TRP A 46 -12.79 -8.16 -9.22
N GLY A 47 -13.61 -7.42 -8.50
CA GLY A 47 -14.28 -7.86 -7.28
C GLY A 47 -15.77 -7.61 -7.36
N ALA A 48 -16.54 -8.30 -6.52
CA ALA A 48 -17.98 -8.11 -6.43
C ALA A 48 -18.28 -6.73 -5.82
N VAL A 49 -19.04 -5.92 -6.56
CA VAL A 49 -19.62 -4.65 -6.09
C VAL A 49 -20.96 -4.94 -5.42
N ASN A 50 -21.80 -5.72 -6.10
CA ASN A 50 -23.04 -6.24 -5.54
C ASN A 50 -23.00 -7.75 -5.52
N HIS A 51 -23.34 -8.32 -4.37
CA HIS A 51 -23.44 -9.76 -4.20
C HIS A 51 -24.62 -10.30 -4.98
N CYS A 52 -24.50 -11.54 -5.46
CA CYS A 52 -25.64 -12.20 -6.08
C CYS A 52 -26.78 -12.39 -5.08
N VAL A 53 -28.00 -12.18 -5.54
CA VAL A 53 -29.23 -12.45 -4.78
C VAL A 53 -30.18 -13.27 -5.65
N ARG A 54 -31.29 -13.74 -5.08
CA ARG A 54 -32.28 -14.48 -5.87
C ARG A 54 -32.81 -13.58 -7.00
N GLY A 55 -32.57 -13.97 -8.24
CA GLY A 55 -33.00 -13.23 -9.44
C GLY A 55 -31.99 -12.22 -10.00
N HIS A 56 -30.87 -11.96 -9.30
CA HIS A 56 -29.79 -11.08 -9.78
C HIS A 56 -28.42 -11.74 -9.62
N ASP A 57 -27.64 -11.72 -10.69
CA ASP A 57 -26.29 -12.27 -10.69
C ASP A 57 -25.30 -11.30 -10.00
N THR A 58 -24.09 -11.78 -9.70
CA THR A 58 -23.02 -10.94 -9.12
C THR A 58 -22.66 -9.82 -10.08
N GLU A 59 -22.61 -8.58 -9.58
CA GLU A 59 -22.09 -7.45 -10.36
C GLU A 59 -20.62 -7.23 -10.01
N CYS A 60 -19.77 -7.21 -11.03
CA CYS A 60 -18.32 -7.09 -10.87
C CYS A 60 -17.85 -5.69 -11.25
N GLY A 61 -16.97 -5.13 -10.42
CA GLY A 61 -16.27 -3.87 -10.67
C GLY A 61 -14.76 -4.09 -10.71
N LYS A 62 -14.07 -3.23 -11.47
CA LYS A 62 -12.60 -3.23 -11.54
C LYS A 62 -12.03 -2.81 -10.19
N CYS A 63 -10.97 -3.49 -9.74
CA CYS A 63 -10.30 -3.11 -8.50
C CYS A 63 -9.70 -1.70 -8.62
N ALA A 64 -10.01 -0.86 -7.62
CA ALA A 64 -9.46 0.48 -7.51
C ALA A 64 -7.96 0.43 -7.18
N PRO A 65 -7.18 1.51 -7.46
CA PRO A 65 -5.80 1.62 -7.00
C PRO A 65 -5.70 1.34 -5.49
N GLY A 66 -4.73 0.53 -5.08
CA GLY A 66 -4.59 0.07 -3.69
C GLY A 66 -5.47 -1.13 -3.32
N THR A 67 -6.16 -1.75 -4.29
CA THR A 67 -6.88 -3.02 -4.10
C THR A 67 -6.58 -4.03 -5.21
N TYR A 68 -6.74 -5.32 -4.92
CA TYR A 68 -6.48 -6.41 -5.86
C TYR A 68 -7.44 -7.60 -5.72
N SER A 69 -7.48 -8.43 -6.76
CA SER A 69 -8.21 -9.71 -6.78
C SER A 69 -7.44 -10.72 -7.64
N PRO A 70 -6.83 -11.77 -7.06
CA PRO A 70 -5.90 -12.65 -7.77
C PRO A 70 -6.57 -13.76 -8.58
N HIS A 71 -7.76 -14.18 -8.18
CA HIS A 71 -8.44 -15.35 -8.71
C HIS A 71 -9.91 -15.07 -8.94
N HIS A 72 -10.59 -16.01 -9.61
CA HIS A 72 -12.03 -15.94 -9.80
C HIS A 72 -12.76 -16.02 -8.45
N SER A 73 -13.37 -14.93 -8.02
CA SER A 73 -13.96 -14.78 -6.68
C SER A 73 -15.33 -14.09 -6.71
N THR A 74 -16.15 -14.34 -5.70
CA THR A 74 -17.38 -13.58 -5.41
C THR A 74 -17.16 -12.52 -4.33
N GLN A 75 -15.93 -12.36 -3.86
CA GLN A 75 -15.58 -11.35 -2.87
C GLN A 75 -15.29 -10.00 -3.52
N PRO A 76 -15.42 -8.89 -2.77
CA PRO A 76 -14.90 -7.60 -3.20
C PRO A 76 -13.37 -7.67 -3.33
N CYS A 77 -12.79 -6.65 -3.98
CA CYS A 77 -11.34 -6.52 -4.07
C CYS A 77 -10.73 -6.40 -2.65
N TRP A 78 -9.61 -7.07 -2.45
CA TRP A 78 -8.86 -7.01 -1.20
C TRP A 78 -7.95 -5.79 -1.18
N ILE A 79 -7.73 -5.23 -0.01
CA ILE A 79 -6.77 -4.13 0.17
C ILE A 79 -5.36 -4.68 -0.02
N CYS A 80 -4.52 -3.97 -0.77
CA CYS A 80 -3.13 -4.35 -0.93
C CYS A 80 -2.39 -4.34 0.41
N SER A 81 -1.54 -5.33 0.62
CA SER A 81 -0.60 -5.40 1.72
C SER A 81 0.40 -4.25 1.65
N ARG A 82 0.86 -3.76 2.80
CA ARG A 82 1.94 -2.77 2.92
C ARG A 82 3.19 -3.45 3.47
N CYS A 83 4.36 -3.00 3.02
CA CYS A 83 5.62 -3.53 3.51
C CYS A 83 6.02 -2.83 4.82
N GLY A 84 6.17 -3.62 5.87
CA GLY A 84 6.56 -3.14 7.20
C GLY A 84 8.03 -2.69 7.31
N PRO A 85 8.48 -2.31 8.51
CA PRO A 85 9.85 -1.84 8.75
C PRO A 85 10.89 -2.92 8.35
N GLY A 86 12.00 -2.48 7.77
CA GLY A 86 13.06 -3.36 7.26
C GLY A 86 12.70 -4.17 6.00
N LEU A 87 11.51 -3.95 5.45
CA LEU A 87 11.07 -4.51 4.16
C LEU A 87 10.90 -3.38 3.13
N TYR A 88 11.03 -3.75 1.86
CA TYR A 88 10.73 -2.90 0.72
C TYR A 88 9.78 -3.61 -0.23
N GLU A 89 9.08 -2.84 -1.04
CA GLU A 89 8.19 -3.26 -2.10
C GLU A 89 9.01 -3.76 -3.29
N ALA A 90 9.22 -5.07 -3.36
CA ALA A 90 9.90 -5.71 -4.46
C ALA A 90 9.03 -5.72 -5.73
N HIS A 91 7.73 -5.98 -5.56
CA HIS A 91 6.75 -5.84 -6.62
C HIS A 91 5.55 -5.03 -6.17
N PRO A 92 5.16 -4.01 -6.96
CA PRO A 92 4.04 -3.17 -6.61
C PRO A 92 2.71 -3.88 -6.73
N CYS A 93 1.75 -3.42 -5.92
CA CYS A 93 0.39 -3.92 -6.03
C CYS A 93 -0.20 -3.60 -7.41
N THR A 94 -0.92 -4.56 -7.97
CA THR A 94 -1.71 -4.38 -9.18
C THR A 94 -3.13 -4.81 -8.92
N SER A 95 -4.07 -4.47 -9.82
CA SER A 95 -5.45 -4.99 -9.70
C SER A 95 -5.54 -6.52 -9.55
N LYS A 96 -4.53 -7.28 -9.99
CA LYS A 96 -4.52 -8.75 -9.99
C LYS A 96 -3.59 -9.36 -8.95
N THR A 97 -2.65 -8.61 -8.38
CA THR A 97 -1.59 -9.17 -7.53
C THR A 97 -1.38 -8.26 -6.34
N ASP A 98 -1.21 -8.86 -5.17
CA ASP A 98 -0.81 -8.12 -4.00
C ASP A 98 0.58 -7.50 -4.15
N THR A 99 0.89 -6.55 -3.27
CA THR A 99 2.25 -6.09 -3.00
C THR A 99 3.11 -7.27 -2.57
N VAL A 100 4.32 -7.39 -3.13
CA VAL A 100 5.31 -8.38 -2.69
C VAL A 100 6.42 -7.64 -1.96
N CYS A 101 6.58 -7.97 -0.69
CA CYS A 101 7.61 -7.40 0.16
C CYS A 101 8.86 -8.27 0.21
N ASP A 102 10.03 -7.65 0.18
CA ASP A 102 11.31 -8.31 0.38
C ASP A 102 12.15 -7.58 1.44
N SER A 103 13.11 -8.28 2.03
CA SER A 103 13.96 -7.78 3.10
C SER A 103 15.10 -6.91 2.58
N CYS A 104 15.37 -5.81 3.29
CA CYS A 104 16.56 -4.98 3.08
C CYS A 104 17.90 -5.75 3.21
N HIS A 105 17.91 -6.99 3.71
CA HIS A 105 19.10 -7.84 3.68
C HIS A 105 19.45 -8.33 2.27
N ARG A 106 18.50 -8.37 1.34
CA ARG A 106 18.71 -8.70 -0.06
C ARG A 106 18.89 -7.41 -0.88
N PRO A 107 20.11 -7.12 -1.39
CA PRO A 107 20.35 -5.87 -2.10
C PRO A 107 19.58 -5.79 -3.42
N ALA A 108 18.82 -4.72 -3.61
CA ALA A 108 18.10 -4.42 -4.85
C ALA A 108 18.33 -2.96 -5.29
N PRO A 109 19.56 -2.58 -5.68
CA PRO A 109 19.91 -1.17 -5.96
C PRO A 109 19.09 -0.53 -7.09
N ASP A 110 18.56 -1.33 -8.01
CA ASP A 110 17.74 -0.87 -9.12
C ASP A 110 16.29 -0.56 -8.72
N ASN A 111 15.83 -1.02 -7.55
CA ASN A 111 14.49 -0.76 -7.04
C ASN A 111 14.47 0.58 -6.29
N LEU A 112 13.51 1.45 -6.64
CA LEU A 112 13.36 2.77 -6.02
C LEU A 112 12.97 2.67 -4.54
N ASP A 113 12.02 1.80 -4.20
CA ASP A 113 11.54 1.60 -2.83
C ASP A 113 12.66 1.03 -1.94
N TYR A 114 13.47 0.10 -2.46
CA TYR A 114 14.67 -0.38 -1.77
C TYR A 114 15.63 0.79 -1.45
N ARG A 115 15.88 1.69 -2.42
CA ARG A 115 16.77 2.83 -2.20
C ARG A 115 16.22 3.84 -1.20
N ASN A 116 14.90 3.94 -1.06
CA ASN A 116 14.25 4.83 -0.11
C ASN A 116 14.24 4.21 1.28
N LYS A 117 13.88 2.92 1.41
CA LYS A 117 13.68 2.25 2.71
C LYS A 117 14.90 1.56 3.30
N CYS A 118 15.89 1.19 2.49
CA CYS A 118 17.00 0.34 2.95
C CYS A 118 18.37 1.05 3.04
N LYS A 119 18.47 2.33 2.67
CA LYS A 119 19.70 3.11 2.91
C LYS A 119 19.88 3.35 4.41
N GLY A 120 21.03 2.97 4.97
CA GLY A 120 21.35 3.24 6.39
C GLY A 120 20.98 2.15 7.38
N ARG A 121 20.47 0.99 6.92
CA ARG A 121 20.38 -0.29 7.67
C ARG A 121 19.84 -0.26 9.12
N THR A 122 18.98 0.68 9.52
CA THR A 122 18.19 0.59 10.76
C THR A 122 16.90 1.42 10.70
N ASN A 123 16.07 1.21 9.67
CA ASN A 123 14.73 1.81 9.67
C ASN A 123 13.79 0.89 10.48
N LEU A 124 13.75 1.13 11.80
CA LEU A 124 12.85 0.46 12.74
C LEU A 124 11.38 0.87 12.53
N PHE A 125 11.17 1.95 11.77
CA PHE A 125 9.87 2.55 11.50
C PHE A 125 9.47 2.39 10.03
N LEU A 126 8.16 2.44 9.77
CA LEU A 126 7.60 2.54 8.42
C LEU A 126 8.07 3.83 7.74
N ALA A 127 8.21 3.78 6.41
CA ALA A 127 8.50 4.99 5.65
C ALA A 127 7.39 6.03 5.85
N PRO A 128 7.70 7.34 5.88
CA PRO A 128 6.69 8.37 6.11
C PRO A 128 5.49 8.29 5.14
N GLU A 129 5.72 7.92 3.87
CA GLU A 129 4.64 7.66 2.91
C GLU A 129 3.72 6.49 3.31
N ASP A 130 4.26 5.44 3.92
CA ASP A 130 3.52 4.24 4.31
C ASP A 130 2.82 4.39 5.66
N ALA A 131 3.37 5.24 6.54
CA ALA A 131 2.79 5.61 7.82
C ALA A 131 1.60 6.58 7.67
N PHE A 132 1.37 7.10 6.45
CA PHE A 132 0.23 7.96 6.19
C PHE A 132 -1.09 7.20 6.47
N ASP A 133 -1.93 7.81 7.32
CA ASP A 133 -3.20 7.26 7.82
C ASP A 133 -3.12 5.98 8.68
N THR A 134 -1.94 5.54 9.13
CA THR A 134 -1.82 4.30 9.93
C THR A 134 -1.83 4.50 11.44
N ALA A 135 -2.07 5.72 11.94
CA ALA A 135 -1.88 6.10 13.36
C ALA A 135 -0.44 5.83 13.91
N GLU A 136 0.50 5.43 13.05
CA GLU A 136 1.92 5.21 13.36
C GLU A 136 2.79 6.38 12.88
N GLN A 137 2.18 7.50 12.50
CA GLN A 137 2.87 8.75 12.23
C GLN A 137 3.55 9.23 13.52
N SER A 138 4.88 9.20 13.56
CA SER A 138 5.65 9.73 14.69
C SER A 138 6.50 10.93 14.26
N ILE A 139 6.59 11.94 15.13
CA ILE A 139 7.42 13.15 14.94
C ILE A 139 8.91 12.79 14.73
N LEU A 140 9.35 11.65 15.24
CA LEU A 140 10.72 11.11 15.12
C LEU A 140 11.11 10.64 13.70
N VAL A 141 10.19 10.56 12.74
CA VAL A 141 10.46 10.05 11.38
C VAL A 141 11.03 11.12 10.44
N ASN A 142 10.91 12.40 10.80
CA ASN A 142 11.31 13.53 9.94
C ASN A 142 12.47 14.37 10.49
N GLU A 143 13.04 14.00 11.64
CA GLU A 143 14.29 14.62 12.06
C GLU A 143 15.38 14.09 11.10
N PRO A 144 16.09 14.96 10.35
CA PRO A 144 17.23 14.51 9.57
C PRO A 144 18.19 13.77 10.49
N ASP A 145 18.97 12.81 9.97
CA ASP A 145 20.05 12.11 10.66
C ASP A 145 21.13 13.11 11.16
N GLY A 146 20.76 13.97 12.10
CA GLY A 146 21.60 14.83 12.88
C GLY A 146 21.99 14.00 14.07
N GLN A 147 23.06 13.24 13.90
CA GLN A 147 23.98 12.85 14.96
C GLN A 147 23.52 13.19 16.39
N ASP A 148 22.60 12.43 16.97
CA ASP A 148 22.38 12.44 18.41
C ASP A 148 23.49 11.63 19.09
N LEU A 149 24.74 12.03 18.83
CA LEU A 149 25.73 12.06 19.88
C LEU A 149 25.25 13.15 20.83
N LEU A 150 24.31 12.81 21.72
CA LEU A 150 24.07 13.57 22.94
C LEU A 150 25.36 13.52 23.77
N ALA A 151 26.33 14.36 23.42
CA ALA A 151 27.57 14.64 24.16
C ALA A 151 27.29 15.43 25.46
N ASP A 152 26.09 15.25 25.99
CA ASP A 152 25.56 15.90 27.19
C ASP A 152 24.87 14.89 28.11
N GLY A 153 24.69 13.63 27.68
CA GLY A 153 24.09 12.58 28.53
C GLY A 153 24.87 12.39 29.83
N ASP A 154 26.19 12.42 29.77
CA ASP A 154 27.06 12.31 30.95
C ASP A 154 26.91 13.51 31.90
N LYS A 155 26.71 14.71 31.35
CA LYS A 155 26.53 15.94 32.15
C LYS A 155 25.14 16.03 32.77
N VAL A 156 24.11 15.52 32.09
CA VAL A 156 22.77 15.39 32.65
C VAL A 156 22.77 14.35 33.77
N LEU A 157 23.42 13.20 33.57
CA LEU A 157 23.59 12.18 34.61
C LEU A 157 24.36 12.70 35.83
N GLU A 158 25.40 13.51 35.61
CA GLU A 158 26.18 14.11 36.69
C GLU A 158 25.34 15.09 37.51
N LYS A 159 24.53 15.94 36.86
CA LYS A 159 23.62 16.86 37.58
C LYS A 159 22.51 16.14 38.34
N ASP A 160 21.97 15.05 37.80
CA ASP A 160 20.96 14.25 38.47
C ASP A 160 21.55 13.50 39.69
N ALA A 161 22.79 13.01 39.57
CA ALA A 161 23.51 12.40 40.68
C ALA A 161 23.80 13.42 41.80
N GLU A 162 24.23 14.63 41.45
CA GLU A 162 24.45 15.72 42.41
C GLU A 162 23.15 16.13 43.12
N ALA A 163 22.05 16.26 42.39
CA ALA A 163 20.74 16.59 42.95
C ALA A 163 20.23 15.50 43.91
N ALA A 164 20.48 14.22 43.62
CA ALA A 164 20.10 13.11 44.49
C ALA A 164 20.90 13.12 45.80
N ILE A 165 22.19 13.47 45.77
CA ILE A 165 23.04 13.60 46.96
C ILE A 165 22.55 14.76 47.84
N ILE A 166 22.31 15.93 47.25
CA ILE A 166 21.83 17.12 47.97
C ILE A 166 20.47 16.84 48.64
N ASN A 167 19.54 16.22 47.91
CA ASN A 167 18.24 15.82 48.47
C ASN A 167 18.38 14.77 49.58
N GLY A 168 19.33 13.83 49.46
CA GLY A 168 19.64 12.87 50.52
C GLY A 168 20.16 13.54 51.79
N GLU A 169 20.99 14.57 51.65
CA GLU A 169 21.58 15.33 52.75
C GLU A 169 20.53 16.22 53.44
N PHE A 170 19.66 16.89 52.68
CA PHE A 170 18.50 17.62 53.22
C PHE A 170 17.55 16.70 53.99
N ASN A 171 17.21 15.53 53.44
CA ASN A 171 16.37 14.53 54.12
C ASN A 171 17.00 13.95 55.40
N SER A 172 18.33 13.97 55.51
CA SER A 172 19.05 13.53 56.70
C SER A 172 19.13 14.62 57.77
N LEU A 173 19.10 15.90 57.38
CA LEU A 173 19.05 17.05 58.29
C LEU A 173 17.65 17.29 58.86
N GLU A 174 16.60 16.98 58.12
CA GLU A 174 15.20 17.06 58.58
C GLU A 174 14.79 15.93 59.55
N ARG A 175 15.68 14.95 59.80
CA ARG A 175 15.42 13.81 60.70
C ARG A 175 15.97 14.02 62.13
N PHE A 176 16.39 15.23 62.48
CA PHE A 176 16.76 15.64 63.85
C PHE A 176 15.78 16.67 64.41
#